data_AF-A0AB36R9Y1-F1
#
_entry.id   AF-A0AB36R9Y1-F1
#
_cell.length_a   1.000
_cell.length_b   1.000
_cell.length_c   1.000
_cell.angle_alpha   90.00
_cell.angle_beta   90.00
_cell.angle_gamma   90.00
#
_symmetry.space_group_name_H-M   'P 1'
#
loop_
_entity.id
_entity.type
_entity.pdbx_description
1 polymer ?
#
loop_
_entity_poly.entity_id
_entity_poly.type
_entity_poly.pdbx_seq_one_letter_code
_entity_poly.pdbx_strand_id
1 'polypeptide(L)'
;MLARTPKATEMDFAAALRIPPKPAAIAEAEGAWREAVAELQAAQARHREMHRSYFGQVPGQPPSITGADVDKAGQEIAPYQQKERDAMKALEGQRAAFEAELASLKPKIDAYRNAIGTKLDELEDLIGVGVLFYAASVQANVKLPSKLPGRCQGMLQHGIAMTRKILNGTE
;
A
#
# COMPACT_ATOMS: atom_id res chain seq x y z
N MET A 1 -35.45 31.38 11.03
CA MET A 1 -34.57 31.30 9.85
C MET A 1 -33.59 30.16 10.10
N LEU A 2 -33.76 29.03 9.41
CA LEU A 2 -32.85 27.89 9.53
C LEU A 2 -31.51 28.29 8.88
N ALA A 3 -30.46 28.41 9.71
CA ALA A 3 -29.12 28.69 9.25
C ALA A 3 -28.73 27.65 8.20
N ARG A 4 -28.44 28.11 6.98
CA ARG A 4 -27.76 27.29 5.98
C ARG A 4 -26.44 26.86 6.59
N THR A 5 -26.35 25.61 7.00
CA THR A 5 -25.08 25.01 7.38
C THR A 5 -24.12 25.16 6.20
N PRO A 6 -22.88 25.62 6.43
CA PRO A 6 -21.89 25.70 5.37
C PRO A 6 -21.76 24.31 4.75
N LYS A 7 -21.80 24.23 3.42
CA LYS A 7 -21.47 23.01 2.68
C LYS A 7 -20.15 22.52 3.25
N ALA A 8 -20.17 21.38 3.94
CA ALA A 8 -18.96 20.62 4.17
C ALA A 8 -18.29 20.56 2.81
N THR A 9 -17.07 21.09 2.71
CA THR A 9 -16.21 20.92 1.54
C THR A 9 -16.28 19.44 1.20
N GLU A 10 -17.04 19.11 0.15
CA GLU A 10 -17.20 17.75 -0.35
C GLU A 10 -15.82 17.39 -0.90
N MET A 11 -14.92 16.97 0.00
CA MET A 11 -13.78 16.17 -0.41
C MET A 11 -14.40 14.99 -1.12
N ASP A 12 -14.18 14.93 -2.44
CA ASP A 12 -14.56 13.77 -3.23
C ASP A 12 -13.66 12.61 -2.79
N PHE A 13 -14.05 11.94 -1.71
CA PHE A 13 -13.31 10.82 -1.14
C PHE A 13 -13.21 9.67 -2.15
N ALA A 14 -14.14 9.57 -3.10
CA ALA A 14 -14.07 8.59 -4.19
C ALA A 14 -12.95 8.91 -5.19
N ALA A 15 -12.61 10.19 -5.37
CA ALA A 15 -11.40 10.59 -6.10
C ALA A 15 -10.13 10.50 -5.22
N ALA A 16 -10.23 10.81 -3.92
CA ALA A 16 -9.08 10.91 -3.02
C ALA A 16 -8.54 9.56 -2.48
N LEU A 17 -9.38 8.53 -2.37
CA LEU A 17 -9.04 7.21 -1.83
C LEU A 17 -8.77 6.14 -2.91
N ARG A 18 -8.48 6.56 -4.15
CA ARG A 18 -8.10 5.62 -5.21
C ARG A 18 -6.75 4.98 -4.87
N ILE A 19 -6.73 3.66 -4.78
CA ILE A 19 -5.49 2.89 -4.63
C ILE A 19 -4.75 3.01 -5.97
N PRO A 20 -3.53 3.57 -6.00
CA PRO A 20 -2.75 3.64 -7.23
C PRO A 20 -2.43 2.21 -7.69
N PRO A 21 -2.62 1.89 -8.99
CA PRO A 21 -2.20 0.60 -9.50
C PRO A 21 -0.68 0.46 -9.38
N LYS A 22 -0.18 -0.77 -9.17
CA LYS A 22 1.26 -1.01 -9.15
C LYS A 22 1.85 -0.49 -10.48
N PRO A 23 2.83 0.43 -10.46
CA PRO A 23 3.32 1.05 -11.68
C PRO A 23 4.03 0.00 -12.55
N ALA A 24 3.77 0.06 -13.86
CA ALA A 24 4.41 -0.81 -14.85
C ALA A 24 5.95 -0.73 -14.79
N ALA A 25 6.48 0.44 -14.41
CA ALA A 25 7.90 0.68 -14.20
C ALA A 25 8.54 -0.29 -13.17
N ILE A 26 7.80 -0.77 -12.16
CA ILE A 26 8.35 -1.78 -11.24
C ILE A 26 8.48 -3.14 -11.94
N ALA A 27 7.51 -3.52 -12.78
CA ALA A 27 7.58 -4.77 -13.53
C ALA A 27 8.70 -4.73 -14.58
N GLU A 28 8.90 -3.59 -15.23
CA GLU A 28 10.01 -3.36 -16.16
C GLU A 28 11.37 -3.41 -15.43
N ALA A 29 11.49 -2.76 -14.26
CA ALA A 29 12.69 -2.81 -13.44
C ALA A 29 12.97 -4.23 -12.89
N GLU A 30 11.93 -4.99 -12.52
CA GLU A 30 12.03 -6.40 -12.16
C GLU A 30 12.51 -7.26 -13.34
N GLY A 31 12.06 -6.98 -14.55
CA GLY A 31 12.56 -7.60 -15.78
C GLY A 31 14.04 -7.32 -15.99
N ALA A 32 14.45 -6.05 -15.98
CA ALA A 32 15.83 -5.62 -16.18
C ALA A 32 16.78 -6.20 -15.12
N TRP A 33 16.35 -6.29 -13.85
CA TRP A 33 17.14 -6.94 -12.80
C TRP A 33 17.31 -8.43 -13.05
N ARG A 34 16.26 -9.15 -13.44
CA ARG A 34 16.37 -10.59 -13.78
C ARG A 34 17.30 -10.83 -14.96
N GLU A 35 17.26 -9.99 -15.99
CA GLU A 35 18.17 -10.06 -17.12
C GLU A 35 19.62 -9.83 -16.70
N ALA A 36 19.89 -8.81 -15.88
CA ALA A 36 21.22 -8.52 -15.36
C ALA A 36 21.78 -9.67 -14.49
N VAL A 37 20.93 -10.29 -13.65
CA VAL A 37 21.30 -11.48 -12.86
C VAL A 37 21.60 -12.67 -13.78
N ALA A 38 20.80 -12.90 -14.80
CA ALA A 38 21.02 -13.99 -15.76
C ALA A 38 22.36 -13.82 -16.52
N GLU A 39 22.67 -12.61 -16.96
CA GLU A 39 23.95 -12.30 -17.60
C GLU A 39 25.15 -12.51 -16.66
N LEU A 40 25.03 -12.07 -15.40
CA LEU A 40 26.07 -12.28 -14.40
C LEU A 40 26.28 -13.77 -14.13
N GLN A 41 25.22 -14.54 -13.98
CA GLN A 41 25.30 -15.99 -13.77
C GLN A 41 25.95 -16.69 -14.96
N ALA A 42 25.64 -16.28 -16.20
CA ALA A 42 26.27 -16.81 -17.40
C ALA A 42 27.77 -16.48 -17.46
N ALA A 43 28.17 -15.25 -17.12
CA ALA A 43 29.58 -14.86 -17.06
C ALA A 43 30.34 -15.66 -15.98
N GLN A 44 29.76 -15.82 -14.79
CA GLN A 44 30.33 -16.63 -13.72
C GLN A 44 30.41 -18.12 -14.06
N ALA A 45 29.46 -18.65 -14.83
CA ALA A 45 29.50 -20.03 -15.31
C ALA A 45 30.68 -20.22 -16.27
N ARG A 46 30.85 -19.32 -17.26
CA ARG A 46 31.98 -19.35 -18.20
C ARG A 46 33.32 -19.26 -17.48
N HIS A 47 33.46 -18.37 -16.50
CA HIS A 47 34.68 -18.28 -15.69
C HIS A 47 34.96 -19.58 -14.92
N ARG A 48 33.94 -20.19 -14.30
CA ARG A 48 34.08 -21.49 -13.60
C ARG A 48 34.48 -22.61 -14.55
N GLU A 49 33.92 -22.63 -15.76
CA GLU A 49 34.28 -23.60 -16.79
C GLU A 49 35.74 -23.43 -17.24
N MET A 50 36.17 -22.21 -17.53
CA MET A 50 37.57 -21.95 -17.91
C MET A 50 38.55 -22.28 -16.78
N HIS A 51 38.18 -22.01 -15.54
CA HIS A 51 38.97 -22.42 -14.38
C HIS A 51 39.07 -23.96 -14.28
N ARG A 52 37.97 -24.70 -14.48
CA ARG A 52 38.00 -26.17 -14.52
C ARG A 52 38.88 -26.69 -15.65
N SER A 53 38.76 -26.11 -16.84
CA SER A 53 39.56 -26.51 -18.01
C SER A 53 41.04 -26.18 -17.84
N TYR A 54 41.39 -25.10 -17.13
CA TYR A 54 42.79 -24.74 -16.82
C TYR A 54 43.44 -25.74 -15.86
N PHE A 55 42.77 -26.09 -14.76
CA PHE A 55 43.31 -27.07 -13.80
C PHE A 55 43.19 -28.53 -14.26
N GLY A 56 42.34 -28.82 -15.24
CA GLY A 56 42.15 -30.16 -15.82
C GLY A 56 43.11 -30.52 -16.95
N GLN A 57 44.13 -29.70 -17.24
CA GLN A 57 45.04 -29.96 -18.35
C GLN A 57 45.98 -31.14 -18.08
N VAL A 58 46.22 -31.97 -19.11
CA VAL A 58 47.08 -33.15 -19.01
C VAL A 58 48.55 -32.74 -19.03
N PRO A 59 49.36 -33.16 -18.04
CA PRO A 59 50.79 -32.86 -18.03
C PRO A 59 51.49 -33.38 -19.30
N GLY A 60 52.25 -32.51 -19.97
CA GLY A 60 53.02 -32.85 -21.17
C GLY A 60 52.37 -32.50 -22.51
N GLN A 61 51.11 -32.05 -22.52
CA GLN A 61 50.50 -31.40 -23.69
C GLN A 61 50.58 -29.86 -23.56
N PRO A 62 50.68 -29.12 -24.68
CA PRO A 62 50.64 -27.67 -24.64
C PRO A 62 49.29 -27.19 -24.10
N PRO A 63 49.27 -26.14 -23.25
CA PRO A 63 48.06 -25.66 -22.60
C PRO A 63 47.07 -25.11 -23.62
N SER A 64 45.82 -25.57 -23.56
CA SER A 64 44.72 -25.07 -24.41
C SER A 64 44.12 -23.76 -23.89
N ILE A 65 44.30 -23.48 -22.60
CA ILE A 65 43.85 -22.25 -21.92
C ILE A 65 45.00 -21.78 -21.04
N THR A 66 45.33 -20.49 -21.10
CA THR A 66 46.36 -19.89 -20.26
C THR A 66 45.75 -19.28 -19.00
N GLY A 67 46.56 -19.09 -17.95
CA GLY A 67 46.11 -18.38 -16.75
C GLY A 67 45.60 -16.96 -17.06
N ALA A 68 46.20 -16.30 -18.05
CA ALA A 68 45.77 -14.98 -18.51
C ALA A 68 44.34 -14.98 -19.08
N ASP A 69 43.90 -16.07 -19.71
CA ASP A 69 42.53 -16.20 -20.24
C ASP A 69 41.50 -16.35 -19.10
N VAL A 70 41.86 -17.06 -18.04
CA VAL A 70 41.03 -17.18 -16.82
C VAL A 70 40.92 -15.84 -16.12
N ASP A 71 42.04 -15.13 -15.94
CA ASP A 71 42.07 -13.80 -15.32
C ASP A 71 41.27 -12.78 -16.13
N LYS A 72 41.37 -12.83 -17.46
CA LYS A 72 40.59 -11.97 -18.36
C LYS A 72 39.09 -12.19 -18.21
N ALA A 73 38.63 -13.43 -18.14
CA ALA A 73 37.22 -13.72 -17.86
C ALA A 73 36.79 -13.33 -16.46
N GLY A 74 37.70 -13.38 -15.47
CA GLY A 74 37.45 -12.83 -14.14
C GLY A 74 37.20 -11.32 -14.19
N GLN A 75 37.99 -10.58 -14.96
CA GLN A 75 37.82 -9.14 -15.16
C GLN A 75 36.52 -8.79 -15.92
N GLU A 76 36.10 -9.65 -16.85
CA GLU A 76 34.85 -9.47 -17.59
C GLU A 76 33.59 -9.59 -16.72
N ILE A 77 33.68 -10.18 -15.50
CA ILE A 77 32.54 -10.28 -14.56
C ILE A 77 32.19 -8.93 -13.92
N ALA A 78 33.19 -8.07 -13.68
CA ALA A 78 33.03 -6.79 -13.00
C ALA A 78 31.93 -5.88 -13.60
N PRO A 79 31.84 -5.66 -14.94
CA PRO A 79 30.76 -4.86 -15.51
C PRO A 79 29.36 -5.48 -15.32
N TYR A 80 29.23 -6.81 -15.31
CA TYR A 80 27.93 -7.47 -15.06
C TYR A 80 27.49 -7.31 -13.60
N GLN A 81 28.42 -7.37 -12.65
CA GLN A 81 28.12 -7.08 -11.24
C GLN A 81 27.66 -5.64 -11.04
N GLN A 82 28.29 -4.69 -11.75
CA GLN A 82 27.89 -3.29 -11.71
C GLN A 82 26.48 -3.12 -12.31
N LYS A 83 26.20 -3.76 -13.46
CA LYS A 83 24.88 -3.77 -14.09
C LYS A 83 23.78 -4.33 -13.19
N GLU A 84 24.05 -5.44 -12.47
CA GLU A 84 23.12 -6.01 -11.49
C GLU A 84 22.81 -5.01 -10.36
N ARG A 85 23.85 -4.39 -9.78
CA ARG A 85 23.69 -3.41 -8.69
C ARG A 85 22.88 -2.19 -9.13
N ASP A 86 23.13 -1.71 -10.34
CA ASP A 86 22.42 -0.54 -10.87
C ASP A 86 20.95 -0.88 -11.17
N ALA A 87 20.67 -2.07 -11.72
CA ALA A 87 19.30 -2.56 -11.91
C ALA A 87 18.56 -2.77 -10.58
N MET A 88 19.25 -3.30 -9.56
CA MET A 88 18.70 -3.48 -8.22
C MET A 88 18.35 -2.12 -7.57
N LYS A 89 19.26 -1.14 -7.63
CA LYS A 89 19.01 0.22 -7.13
C LYS A 89 17.82 0.88 -7.83
N ALA A 90 17.69 0.69 -9.15
CA ALA A 90 16.56 1.24 -9.90
C ALA A 90 15.23 0.61 -9.43
N LEU A 91 15.19 -0.71 -9.24
CA LEU A 91 14.03 -1.42 -8.72
C LEU A 91 13.66 -0.97 -7.30
N GLU A 92 14.64 -0.84 -6.41
CA GLU A 92 14.43 -0.33 -5.05
C GLU A 92 13.89 1.10 -5.06
N GLY A 93 14.43 1.97 -5.91
CA GLY A 93 13.94 3.34 -6.07
C GLY A 93 12.48 3.39 -6.52
N GLN A 94 12.09 2.55 -7.48
CA GLN A 94 10.69 2.48 -7.95
C GLN A 94 9.75 1.92 -6.87
N ARG A 95 10.19 0.93 -6.08
CA ARG A 95 9.42 0.40 -4.96
C ARG A 95 9.25 1.44 -3.85
N ALA A 96 10.32 2.12 -3.47
CA ALA A 96 10.28 3.16 -2.44
C ALA A 96 9.36 4.33 -2.87
N ALA A 97 9.37 4.72 -4.14
CA ALA A 97 8.47 5.73 -4.67
C ALA A 97 6.99 5.30 -4.55
N PHE A 98 6.68 4.06 -4.94
CA PHE A 98 5.33 3.52 -4.82
C PHE A 98 4.89 3.37 -3.36
N GLU A 99 5.78 2.93 -2.48
CA GLU A 99 5.50 2.87 -1.04
C GLU A 99 5.25 4.26 -0.44
N ALA A 100 5.98 5.29 -0.88
CA ALA A 100 5.73 6.66 -0.47
C ALA A 100 4.36 7.17 -0.94
N GLU A 101 3.95 6.82 -2.17
CA GLU A 101 2.60 7.11 -2.66
C GLU A 101 1.53 6.41 -1.82
N LEU A 102 1.72 5.14 -1.45
CA LEU A 102 0.81 4.40 -0.58
C LEU A 102 0.77 5.00 0.83
N ALA A 103 1.91 5.40 1.39
CA ALA A 103 2.00 6.07 2.68
C ALA A 103 1.21 7.38 2.69
N SER A 104 1.12 8.08 1.56
CA SER A 104 0.30 9.29 1.41
C SER A 104 -1.22 9.04 1.52
N LEU A 105 -1.68 7.79 1.34
CA LEU A 105 -3.09 7.42 1.51
C LEU A 105 -3.48 7.30 2.97
N LYS A 106 -2.55 6.90 3.85
CA LYS A 106 -2.81 6.75 5.29
C LYS A 106 -3.47 7.99 5.92
N PRO A 107 -2.89 9.20 5.82
CA PRO A 107 -3.52 10.38 6.40
C PRO A 107 -4.87 10.72 5.76
N LYS A 108 -5.10 10.37 4.48
CA LYS A 108 -6.41 10.55 3.82
C LYS A 108 -7.46 9.59 4.35
N ILE A 109 -7.08 8.33 4.60
CA ILE A 109 -7.94 7.33 5.25
C ILE A 109 -8.28 7.75 6.67
N ASP A 110 -7.28 8.24 7.42
CA ASP A 110 -7.50 8.73 8.79
C ASP A 110 -8.44 9.96 8.79
N ALA A 111 -8.26 10.89 7.85
CA ALA A 111 -9.19 12.01 7.69
C ALA A 111 -10.61 11.56 7.35
N TYR A 112 -10.77 10.56 6.49
CA TYR A 112 -12.07 9.98 6.16
C TYR A 112 -12.72 9.29 7.38
N ARG A 113 -11.94 8.52 8.15
CA ARG A 113 -12.39 7.89 9.40
C ARG A 113 -12.87 8.93 10.40
N ASN A 114 -12.10 9.99 10.61
CA ASN A 114 -12.46 11.08 11.51
C ASN A 114 -13.75 11.78 11.04
N ALA A 115 -13.90 12.04 9.74
CA ALA A 115 -15.10 12.64 9.19
C ALA A 115 -16.35 11.76 9.42
N ILE A 116 -16.24 10.43 9.24
CA ILE A 116 -17.33 9.50 9.58
C ILE A 116 -17.62 9.56 11.08
N GLY A 117 -16.58 9.53 11.92
CA GLY A 117 -16.71 9.63 13.38
C GLY A 117 -17.53 10.86 13.80
N THR A 118 -17.15 12.04 13.31
CA THR A 118 -17.88 13.29 13.57
C THR A 118 -19.34 13.22 13.10
N LYS A 119 -19.61 12.63 11.93
CA LYS A 119 -20.99 12.48 11.45
C LYS A 119 -21.81 11.48 12.25
N LEU A 120 -21.18 10.44 12.81
CA LEU A 120 -21.83 9.55 13.77
C LEU A 120 -22.13 10.25 15.09
N ASP A 121 -21.21 11.09 15.60
CA ASP A 121 -21.44 11.92 16.79
C ASP A 121 -22.63 12.86 16.56
N GLU A 122 -22.66 13.60 15.45
CA GLU A 122 -23.78 14.49 15.09
C GLU A 122 -25.12 13.75 14.99
N LEU A 123 -25.12 12.53 14.43
CA LEU A 123 -26.31 11.69 14.31
C LEU A 123 -26.79 11.21 15.68
N GLU A 124 -25.86 10.82 16.55
CA GLU A 124 -26.13 10.37 17.91
C GLU A 124 -26.75 11.50 18.75
N ASP A 125 -26.20 12.71 18.67
CA ASP A 125 -26.75 13.90 19.33
C ASP A 125 -28.18 14.19 18.85
N LEU A 126 -28.41 14.20 17.53
CA LEU A 126 -29.73 14.46 16.95
C LEU A 126 -30.76 13.42 17.39
N ILE A 127 -30.37 12.16 17.39
CA ILE A 127 -31.24 11.07 17.84
C ILE A 127 -31.50 11.19 19.35
N GLY A 128 -30.49 11.52 20.16
CA GLY A 128 -30.62 11.75 21.59
C GLY A 128 -31.66 12.81 21.93
N VAL A 129 -31.65 13.93 21.20
CA VAL A 129 -32.69 14.98 21.31
C VAL A 129 -34.09 14.42 21.01
N GLY A 130 -34.20 13.55 19.99
CA GLY A 130 -35.46 12.87 19.65
C GLY A 130 -35.99 12.01 20.79
N VAL A 131 -35.13 11.26 21.48
CA VAL A 131 -35.53 10.43 22.64
C VAL A 131 -36.01 11.29 23.79
N LEU A 132 -35.30 12.38 24.11
CA LEU A 132 -35.72 13.33 25.15
C LEU A 132 -37.06 13.99 24.82
N PHE A 133 -37.26 14.39 23.57
CA PHE A 133 -38.52 14.96 23.10
C PHE A 133 -39.68 13.96 23.19
N TYR A 134 -39.44 12.68 22.87
CA TYR A 134 -40.42 11.61 23.06
C TYR A 134 -40.80 11.46 24.53
N ALA A 135 -39.82 11.39 25.43
CA ALA A 135 -40.08 11.28 26.87
C ALA A 135 -40.91 12.47 27.39
N ALA A 136 -40.59 13.70 26.96
CA ALA A 136 -41.36 14.88 27.30
C ALA A 136 -42.81 14.82 26.77
N SER A 137 -43.02 14.32 25.54
CA SER A 137 -44.36 14.17 24.97
C SER A 137 -45.22 13.16 25.74
N VAL A 138 -44.61 12.08 26.22
CA VAL A 138 -45.27 11.06 27.05
C VAL A 138 -45.65 11.65 28.40
N GLN A 139 -44.74 12.38 29.06
CA GLN A 139 -45.04 13.06 30.33
C GLN A 139 -46.16 14.10 30.19
N ALA A 140 -46.22 14.79 29.05
CA ALA A 140 -47.28 15.76 28.75
C ALA A 140 -48.60 15.11 28.28
N ASN A 141 -48.66 13.78 28.14
CA ASN A 141 -49.79 13.06 27.53
C ASN A 141 -50.18 13.58 26.12
N VAL A 142 -49.20 14.10 25.37
CA VAL A 142 -49.40 14.59 24.01
C VAL A 142 -48.94 13.52 23.01
N LYS A 143 -49.85 13.08 22.14
CA LYS A 143 -49.54 12.11 21.10
C LYS A 143 -48.79 12.76 19.94
N LEU A 144 -47.53 12.36 19.75
CA LEU A 144 -46.75 12.83 18.61
C LEU A 144 -47.28 12.29 17.28
N PRO A 145 -47.20 13.07 16.19
CA PRO A 145 -47.63 12.64 14.86
C PRO A 145 -46.69 11.59 14.24
N SER A 146 -45.46 11.44 14.76
CA SER A 146 -44.46 10.48 14.25
C SER A 146 -43.97 9.56 15.36
N LYS A 147 -43.78 8.27 15.01
CA LYS A 147 -43.18 7.24 15.88
C LYS A 147 -41.65 7.17 15.76
N LEU A 148 -41.04 7.98 14.88
CA LEU A 148 -39.59 8.05 14.72
C LEU A 148 -38.87 8.25 16.07
N PRO A 149 -39.23 9.24 16.90
CA PRO A 149 -38.54 9.52 18.17
C PRO A 149 -38.40 8.29 19.10
N GLY A 150 -39.44 7.45 19.19
CA GLY A 150 -39.40 6.22 20.00
C GLY A 150 -38.61 5.07 19.36
N ARG A 151 -38.46 5.04 18.03
CA ARG A 151 -37.63 4.05 17.32
C ARG A 151 -36.16 4.43 17.28
N CYS A 152 -35.83 5.71 17.41
CA CYS A 152 -34.45 6.17 17.35
C CYS A 152 -33.59 5.63 18.51
N GLN A 153 -34.19 5.27 19.65
CA GLN A 153 -33.48 4.66 20.78
C GLN A 153 -32.82 3.32 20.42
N GLY A 154 -33.49 2.48 19.61
CA GLY A 154 -32.91 1.23 19.10
C GLY A 154 -31.80 1.44 18.07
N MET A 155 -31.87 2.54 17.31
CA MET A 155 -30.81 2.90 16.35
C MET A 155 -29.51 3.36 17.02
N LEU A 156 -29.59 4.05 18.17
CA LEU A 156 -28.40 4.40 18.97
C LEU A 156 -27.65 3.15 19.44
N GLN A 157 -28.39 2.22 20.07
CA GLN A 157 -27.78 1.09 20.77
C GLN A 157 -27.22 0.02 19.83
N HIS A 158 -27.88 -0.24 18.70
CA HIS A 158 -27.47 -1.32 17.80
C HIS A 158 -26.83 -0.82 16.50
N GLY A 159 -27.33 0.26 15.91
CA GLY A 159 -26.83 0.78 14.65
C GLY A 159 -25.48 1.48 14.84
N ILE A 160 -25.53 2.64 15.51
CA ILE A 160 -24.36 3.52 15.67
C ILE A 160 -23.22 2.83 16.42
N ALA A 161 -23.54 2.09 17.48
CA ALA A 161 -22.54 1.36 18.26
C ALA A 161 -21.80 0.28 17.42
N MET A 162 -22.51 -0.45 16.55
CA MET A 162 -21.87 -1.42 15.65
C MET A 162 -21.01 -0.72 14.59
N THR A 163 -21.50 0.39 14.02
CA THR A 163 -20.71 1.16 13.05
C THR A 163 -19.43 1.71 13.67
N ARG A 164 -19.46 2.20 14.91
CA ARG A 164 -18.25 2.61 15.66
C ARG A 164 -17.29 1.44 15.90
N LYS A 165 -17.80 0.26 16.25
CA LYS A 165 -16.96 -0.94 16.41
C LYS A 165 -16.24 -1.30 15.12
N ILE A 166 -16.91 -1.22 13.97
CA ILE A 166 -16.30 -1.48 12.66
C ILE A 166 -15.26 -0.40 12.33
N LEU A 167 -15.57 0.87 12.62
CA LEU A 167 -14.67 1.99 12.34
C LEU A 167 -13.36 1.92 13.16
N ASN A 168 -13.45 1.45 14.42
CA ASN A 168 -12.32 1.34 15.34
C ASN A 168 -11.66 -0.05 15.35
N GLY A 169 -12.26 -1.06 14.72
CA GLY A 169 -11.85 -2.46 14.81
C GLY A 169 -10.73 -2.88 13.84
N THR A 170 -10.13 -1.94 13.12
CA THR A 170 -8.97 -2.19 12.26
C THR A 170 -7.69 -1.74 12.98
N GLU A 171 -7.23 -2.55 13.92
CA GLU A 171 -5.86 -2.56 14.44
C GLU A 171 -5.20 -3.89 14.06
#